data_AF-A0A7R7XKU0-F1
#
_entry.id   AF-A0A7R7XKU0-F1
#
_cell.length_a   1.000
_cell.length_b   1.000
_cell.length_c   1.000
_cell.angle_alpha   90.00
_cell.angle_beta   90.00
_cell.angle_gamma   90.00
#
_symmetry.space_group_name_H-M   'P 1'
#
loop_
_entity.id
_entity.type
_entity.pdbx_description
1 polymer ?
#
loop_
_entity_poly.entity_id
_entity_poly.type
_entity_poly.pdbx_seq_one_letter_code
_entity_poly.pdbx_strand_id
1 'polypeptide(L)'
;MVIVRDKNLPQKQAVFANFPDLDEWNTKDIFRRHPKVSYYYKYQSRKDDVIVFSIGEKMNPINVEKGINGLSGVESSLVIGQRRPYPILLVELAGSANKDDTLPTIYEALEDFNKHSVKYAQIHRSDILIATPEKRFVRTPKGTVNRSQTNKL
;
A
#
# COMPACT_ATOMS: atom_id res chain seq x y z
N MET A 1 11.39 6.85 -10.46
CA MET A 1 12.46 6.54 -11.44
C MET A 1 11.92 6.80 -12.83
N VAL A 2 12.71 7.33 -13.75
CA VAL A 2 12.33 7.50 -15.16
C VAL A 2 13.27 6.65 -16.01
N ILE A 3 12.71 5.83 -16.88
CA ILE A 3 13.46 5.09 -17.89
C ILE A 3 13.36 5.89 -19.18
N VAL A 4 14.51 6.31 -19.72
CA VAL A 4 14.59 7.01 -21.01
C VAL A 4 14.92 5.98 -22.09
N ARG A 5 14.27 6.07 -23.24
CA ARG A 5 14.46 5.15 -24.36
C ARG A 5 15.89 5.20 -24.86
N ASP A 6 16.51 4.03 -24.92
CA ASP A 6 17.82 3.82 -25.52
C ASP A 6 17.70 2.78 -26.63
N LYS A 7 17.91 3.21 -27.87
CA LYS A 7 17.83 2.37 -29.07
C LYS A 7 18.88 1.24 -29.08
N ASN A 8 19.93 1.35 -28.26
CA ASN A 8 20.95 0.33 -28.11
C ASN A 8 20.57 -0.79 -27.13
N LEU A 9 19.49 -0.61 -26.34
CA LEU A 9 19.07 -1.54 -25.30
C LEU A 9 17.62 -2.05 -25.49
N PRO A 10 17.16 -2.39 -26.71
CA PRO A 10 15.74 -2.68 -26.97
C PRO A 10 15.24 -3.90 -26.19
N GLN A 11 16.10 -4.92 -26.00
CA GLN A 11 15.76 -6.13 -25.24
C GLN A 11 15.62 -5.89 -23.73
N LYS A 12 16.23 -4.81 -23.21
CA LYS A 12 16.17 -4.47 -21.78
C LYS A 12 15.07 -3.47 -21.45
N GLN A 13 14.43 -2.88 -22.47
CA GLN A 13 13.40 -1.85 -22.31
C GLN A 13 12.08 -2.27 -22.98
N ALA A 14 11.57 -3.45 -22.62
CA ALA A 14 10.32 -4.00 -23.15
C ALA A 14 9.09 -3.08 -23.03
N VAL A 15 9.14 -2.09 -22.12
CA VAL A 15 8.11 -1.06 -22.00
C VAL A 15 7.89 -0.30 -23.32
N PHE A 16 8.96 -0.01 -24.07
CA PHE A 16 8.89 0.71 -25.33
C PHE A 16 8.47 -0.17 -26.52
N ALA A 17 8.43 -1.49 -26.34
CA ALA A 17 7.78 -2.38 -27.31
C ALA A 17 6.24 -2.37 -27.13
N ASN A 18 5.76 -2.28 -25.89
CA ASN A 18 4.32 -2.19 -25.59
C ASN A 18 3.76 -0.77 -25.79
N PHE A 19 4.61 0.25 -25.60
CA PHE A 19 4.26 1.66 -25.75
C PHE A 19 5.23 2.33 -26.73
N PRO A 20 5.10 2.06 -28.04
CA PRO A 20 6.06 2.46 -29.06
C PRO A 20 6.20 3.97 -29.22
N ASP A 21 5.19 4.75 -28.81
CA ASP A 21 5.17 6.20 -28.96
C ASP A 21 5.82 6.97 -27.79
N LEU A 22 6.27 6.26 -26.73
CA LEU A 22 6.85 6.90 -25.55
C LEU A 22 8.38 6.96 -25.63
N ASP A 23 8.98 8.14 -25.45
CA ASP A 23 10.44 8.26 -25.30
C ASP A 23 10.90 8.14 -23.84
N GLU A 24 9.97 8.32 -22.90
CA GLU A 24 10.23 8.18 -21.46
C GLU A 24 9.11 7.42 -20.78
N TRP A 25 9.49 6.63 -19.78
CA TRP A 25 8.55 5.92 -18.92
C TRP A 25 8.78 6.24 -17.46
N ASN A 26 7.80 6.88 -16.83
CA ASN A 26 7.80 7.12 -15.40
C ASN A 26 7.26 5.87 -14.68
N THR A 27 8.13 5.10 -14.03
CA THR A 27 7.71 3.87 -13.32
C THR A 27 6.85 4.16 -12.10
N LYS A 28 6.82 5.42 -11.64
CA LYS A 28 6.18 5.87 -10.40
C LYS A 28 6.77 5.28 -9.13
N ASP A 29 7.83 4.47 -9.22
CA ASP A 29 8.53 3.94 -8.04
C ASP A 29 9.40 5.03 -7.38
N ILE A 30 9.33 5.04 -6.05
CA ILE A 30 10.10 5.89 -5.15
C ILE A 30 11.22 5.06 -4.53
N PHE A 31 12.44 5.57 -4.65
CA PHE A 31 13.65 4.93 -4.12
C PHE A 31 14.39 5.90 -3.20
N ARG A 32 15.03 5.35 -2.17
CA ARG A 32 15.98 6.08 -1.32
C ARG A 32 17.40 5.64 -1.65
N ARG A 33 18.28 6.57 -1.99
CA ARG A 33 19.70 6.29 -2.20
C ARG A 33 20.36 5.79 -0.92
N HIS A 34 21.21 4.78 -1.02
CA HIS A 34 22.00 4.28 0.10
C HIS A 34 22.96 5.37 0.60
N PRO A 35 23.05 5.63 1.91
CA PRO A 35 23.79 6.78 2.43
C PRO A 35 25.31 6.72 2.18
N LYS A 36 25.88 5.51 2.02
CA LYS A 36 27.34 5.31 1.91
C LYS A 36 27.81 4.73 0.58
N VAL A 37 26.93 4.10 -0.19
CA VAL A 37 27.32 3.37 -1.41
C VAL A 37 26.64 4.06 -2.57
N SER A 38 27.45 4.69 -3.43
CA SER A 38 26.93 5.33 -4.63
C SER A 38 26.23 4.29 -5.52
N TYR A 39 25.19 4.71 -6.23
CA TYR A 39 24.40 3.88 -7.16
C TYR A 39 23.50 2.80 -6.53
N TYR A 40 23.51 2.63 -5.21
CA TYR A 40 22.61 1.67 -4.55
C TYR A 40 21.34 2.38 -4.08
N TYR A 41 20.20 1.76 -4.34
CA TYR A 41 18.88 2.32 -4.05
C TYR A 41 18.00 1.29 -3.35
N LYS A 42 17.35 1.68 -2.25
CA LYS A 42 16.33 0.88 -1.57
C LYS A 42 14.95 1.32 -2.03
N TYR A 43 14.15 0.40 -2.54
CA TYR A 43 12.74 0.65 -2.84
C TYR A 43 11.99 1.10 -1.58
N GLN A 44 11.14 2.14 -1.72
CA GLN A 44 10.34 2.68 -0.62
C GLN A 44 8.85 2.44 -0.84
N SER A 45 8.33 2.86 -1.99
CA SER A 45 6.90 2.79 -2.33
C SER A 45 6.69 3.14 -3.79
N ARG A 46 5.44 3.10 -4.25
CA ARG A 46 5.04 3.82 -5.46
C ARG A 46 4.34 5.13 -5.13
N LYS A 47 4.43 6.07 -6.05
CA LYS A 47 3.77 7.39 -5.96
C LYS A 47 2.25 7.24 -5.87
N ASP A 48 1.67 6.24 -6.53
CA ASP A 48 0.24 5.96 -6.53
C ASP A 48 -0.27 5.20 -5.29
N ASP A 49 0.62 4.70 -4.44
CA ASP A 49 0.25 4.10 -3.14
C ASP A 49 0.08 5.14 -2.03
N VAL A 50 0.53 6.39 -2.24
CA VAL A 50 0.44 7.46 -1.25
C VAL A 50 -1.00 7.95 -1.12
N ILE A 51 -1.52 7.91 0.10
CA ILE A 51 -2.84 8.46 0.43
C ILE A 51 -2.67 9.96 0.65
N VAL A 52 -3.47 10.75 -0.06
CA VAL A 52 -3.55 12.20 0.11
C VAL A 52 -4.86 12.53 0.81
N PHE A 53 -4.77 13.04 2.03
CA PHE A 53 -5.92 13.43 2.84
C PHE A 53 -6.52 14.76 2.33
N SER A 54 -7.77 15.04 2.70
CA SER A 54 -8.45 16.30 2.31
C SER A 54 -7.78 17.54 2.88
N ILE A 55 -7.02 17.37 3.96
CA ILE A 55 -6.24 18.43 4.63
C ILE A 55 -4.88 18.70 3.94
N GLY A 56 -4.56 18.02 2.84
CA GLY A 56 -3.30 18.17 2.10
C GLY A 56 -2.12 17.32 2.60
N GLU A 57 -2.26 16.75 3.80
CA GLU A 57 -1.30 15.81 4.39
C GLU A 57 -1.27 14.46 3.66
N LYS A 58 -0.16 13.74 3.80
CA LYS A 58 0.10 12.50 3.06
C LYS A 58 0.55 11.38 3.97
N MET A 59 0.08 10.18 3.67
CA MET A 59 0.48 8.95 4.36
C MET A 59 0.94 7.91 3.34
N ASN A 60 2.01 7.18 3.67
CA ASN A 60 2.35 5.94 3.01
C ASN A 60 1.81 4.75 3.84
N PRO A 61 0.82 4.00 3.33
CA PRO A 61 0.16 2.95 4.10
C PRO A 61 0.94 1.64 4.17
N ILE A 62 1.95 1.45 3.31
CA ILE A 62 2.58 0.14 3.06
C ILE A 62 3.14 -0.52 4.34
N ASN A 63 3.74 0.26 5.23
CA ASN A 63 4.33 -0.31 6.46
C ASN A 63 3.25 -0.80 7.44
N VAL A 64 2.18 -0.03 7.59
CA VAL A 64 1.04 -0.40 8.44
C VAL A 64 0.40 -1.67 7.89
N GLU A 65 0.08 -1.67 6.59
CA GLU A 65 -0.55 -2.83 5.94
C GLU A 65 0.30 -4.08 6.03
N LYS A 66 1.61 -3.98 5.81
CA LYS A 66 2.53 -5.11 5.96
C LYS A 66 2.58 -5.64 7.39
N GLY A 67 2.57 -4.75 8.38
CA GLY A 67 2.54 -5.15 9.79
C GLY A 67 1.26 -5.91 10.12
N ILE A 68 0.10 -5.36 9.72
CA ILE A 68 -1.20 -5.98 9.97
C ILE A 68 -1.36 -7.30 9.20
N ASN A 69 -0.90 -7.37 7.94
CA ASN A 69 -0.91 -8.61 7.16
C ASN A 69 0.01 -9.71 7.74
N GLY A 70 0.94 -9.35 8.62
CA GLY A 70 1.80 -10.32 9.30
C GLY A 70 1.14 -10.97 10.53
N LEU A 71 -0.03 -10.49 10.96
CA LEU A 71 -0.73 -11.00 12.13
C LEU A 71 -1.52 -12.28 11.81
N SER A 72 -1.58 -13.19 12.77
CA SER A 72 -2.41 -14.39 12.67
C SER A 72 -3.89 -14.00 12.55
N GLY A 73 -4.62 -14.66 11.64
CA GLY A 73 -6.04 -14.41 11.42
C GLY A 73 -6.36 -13.28 10.44
N VAL A 74 -5.36 -12.54 9.95
CA VAL A 74 -5.51 -11.56 8.87
C VAL A 74 -5.12 -12.19 7.54
N GLU A 75 -6.04 -12.17 6.58
CA GLU A 75 -5.77 -12.56 5.20
C GLU A 75 -5.16 -11.40 4.41
N SER A 76 -5.72 -10.20 4.57
CA SER A 76 -5.27 -8.99 3.91
C SER A 76 -5.80 -7.73 4.61
N SER A 77 -5.07 -6.64 4.52
CA SER A 77 -5.47 -5.34 5.05
C SER A 77 -5.17 -4.23 4.05
N LEU A 78 -5.96 -3.16 4.14
CA LEU A 78 -5.89 -2.02 3.25
C LEU A 78 -6.23 -0.75 4.03
N VAL A 79 -5.29 0.17 4.12
CA VAL A 79 -5.56 1.51 4.65
C VAL A 79 -6.19 2.34 3.54
N ILE A 80 -7.33 2.95 3.83
CA ILE A 80 -8.06 3.86 2.95
C ILE A 80 -8.10 5.26 3.59
N GLY A 81 -8.61 6.25 2.85
CA GLY A 81 -8.66 7.63 3.34
C GLY A 81 -8.35 8.69 2.28
N GLN A 82 -8.28 8.30 1.00
CA GLN A 82 -8.06 9.24 -0.09
C GLN A 82 -9.14 10.34 -0.08
N ARG A 83 -8.71 11.61 -0.04
CA ARG A 83 -9.61 12.79 0.09
C ARG A 83 -10.52 12.76 1.32
N ARG A 84 -10.15 12.02 2.37
CA ARG A 84 -10.77 12.06 3.69
C ARG A 84 -9.82 12.74 4.69
N PRO A 85 -10.29 13.26 5.83
CA PRO A 85 -9.43 13.95 6.78
C PRO A 85 -8.56 13.00 7.63
N TYR A 86 -8.90 11.71 7.71
CA TYR A 86 -8.19 10.70 8.49
C TYR A 86 -8.20 9.33 7.77
N PRO A 87 -7.24 8.44 8.06
CA PRO A 87 -7.19 7.10 7.52
C PRO A 87 -8.18 6.14 8.20
N ILE A 88 -8.60 5.09 7.48
CA ILE A 88 -9.38 3.96 7.99
C ILE A 88 -8.67 2.67 7.58
N LEU A 89 -8.63 1.67 8.45
CA LEU A 89 -8.10 0.34 8.13
C LEU A 89 -9.25 -0.60 7.74
N LEU A 90 -9.23 -1.10 6.50
CA LEU A 90 -10.02 -2.25 6.10
C LEU A 90 -9.23 -3.53 6.38
N VAL A 91 -9.88 -4.55 6.93
CA VAL A 91 -9.28 -5.85 7.21
C VAL A 91 -10.14 -6.97 6.66
N GLU A 92 -9.56 -7.84 5.87
CA GLU A 92 -10.12 -9.13 5.48
C GLU A 92 -9.53 -10.20 6.40
N LEU A 93 -10.40 -10.89 7.14
CA LEU A 93 -10.00 -11.98 8.02
C LEU A 93 -9.77 -13.26 7.21
N ALA A 94 -8.86 -14.09 7.70
CA ALA A 94 -8.68 -15.45 7.17
C ALA A 94 -9.95 -16.28 7.42
N GLY A 95 -10.25 -17.22 6.51
CA GLY A 95 -11.55 -17.92 6.49
C GLY A 95 -11.92 -18.67 7.78
N SER A 96 -10.93 -19.08 8.57
CA SER A 96 -11.12 -19.77 9.86
C SER A 96 -10.90 -18.86 11.08
N ALA A 97 -10.62 -17.58 10.87
CA ALA A 97 -10.27 -16.66 11.95
C ALA A 97 -11.52 -16.11 12.63
N ASN A 98 -11.48 -16.09 13.96
CA ASN A 98 -12.47 -15.38 14.75
C ASN A 98 -12.09 -13.91 14.87
N LYS A 99 -13.04 -13.03 14.58
CA LYS A 99 -12.88 -11.57 14.69
C LYS A 99 -12.48 -11.15 16.10
N ASP A 100 -13.12 -11.72 17.12
CA ASP A 100 -12.92 -11.30 18.50
C ASP A 100 -11.54 -11.68 19.04
N ASP A 101 -10.95 -12.75 18.49
CA ASP A 101 -9.59 -13.18 18.82
C ASP A 101 -8.53 -12.39 18.02
N THR A 102 -8.87 -11.96 16.80
CA THR A 102 -7.93 -11.26 15.90
C THR A 102 -7.82 -9.77 16.22
N LEU A 103 -8.93 -9.10 16.53
CA LEU A 103 -8.98 -7.66 16.77
C LEU A 103 -8.01 -7.16 17.87
N PRO A 104 -7.85 -7.83 19.02
CA PRO A 104 -6.89 -7.42 20.05
C PRO A 104 -5.46 -7.29 19.51
N THR A 105 -5.01 -8.25 18.69
CA THR A 105 -3.67 -8.22 18.09
C THR A 105 -3.51 -7.09 17.07
N ILE A 106 -4.56 -6.79 16.31
CA ILE A 106 -4.59 -5.64 15.39
C ILE A 106 -4.49 -4.33 16.19
N TYR A 107 -5.23 -4.21 17.30
CA TYR A 107 -5.18 -3.01 18.14
C TYR A 107 -3.79 -2.76 18.72
N GLU A 108 -3.13 -3.79 19.23
CA GLU A 108 -1.76 -3.69 19.74
C GLU A 108 -0.79 -3.23 18.64
N ALA A 109 -0.86 -3.84 17.46
CA ALA A 109 -0.03 -3.44 16.33
C ALA A 109 -0.28 -1.98 15.91
N LEU A 110 -1.54 -1.53 15.88
CA LEU A 110 -1.87 -0.14 15.55
C LEU A 110 -1.42 0.85 16.63
N GLU A 111 -1.49 0.49 17.90
CA GLU A 111 -0.95 1.32 18.98
C GLU A 111 0.56 1.54 18.82
N ASP A 112 1.30 0.50 18.47
CA ASP A 112 2.74 0.60 18.19
C ASP A 112 3.05 1.43 16.95
N PHE A 113 2.25 1.32 15.88
CA PHE A 113 2.37 2.21 14.72
C PHE A 113 2.05 3.66 15.08
N ASN A 114 1.00 3.90 15.87
CA ASN A 114 0.54 5.23 16.25
C ASN A 114 1.57 5.97 17.11
N LYS A 115 2.34 5.27 17.96
CA LYS A 115 3.46 5.84 18.75
C LYS A 115 4.53 6.52 17.88
N HIS A 116 4.72 6.02 16.65
CA HIS A 116 5.72 6.50 15.71
C HIS A 116 5.11 7.33 14.57
N SER A 117 3.81 7.61 14.63
CA SER A 117 3.05 8.30 13.60
C SER A 117 2.63 9.70 14.06
N VAL A 118 2.53 10.61 13.10
CA VAL A 118 1.94 11.93 13.30
C VAL A 118 0.42 11.82 13.52
N LYS A 119 -0.17 12.76 14.25
CA LYS A 119 -1.58 12.70 14.69
C LYS A 119 -2.58 12.42 13.56
N TYR A 120 -2.44 13.07 12.40
CA TYR A 120 -3.36 12.86 11.28
C TYR A 120 -3.22 11.48 10.60
N ALA A 121 -2.13 10.78 10.87
CA ALA A 121 -1.81 9.47 10.31
C ALA A 121 -2.10 8.33 11.29
N GLN A 122 -2.65 8.62 12.47
CA GLN A 122 -3.01 7.59 13.43
C GLN A 122 -4.32 6.93 13.01
N ILE A 123 -4.40 5.61 13.19
CA ILE A 123 -5.61 4.81 12.96
C ILE A 123 -6.08 4.33 14.32
N HIS A 124 -7.28 4.72 14.73
CA HIS A 124 -7.83 4.33 16.03
C HIS A 124 -8.66 3.05 15.92
N ARG A 125 -8.97 2.43 17.06
CA ARG A 125 -9.77 1.20 17.13
C ARG A 125 -11.16 1.37 16.49
N SER A 126 -11.72 2.57 16.53
CA SER A 126 -12.99 2.94 15.88
C SER A 126 -12.88 3.03 14.35
N ASP A 127 -11.67 3.12 13.81
CA ASP A 127 -11.40 3.33 12.38
C ASP A 127 -11.03 2.02 11.69
N ILE A 128 -11.52 0.90 12.22
CA ILE A 128 -11.31 -0.44 11.66
C ILE A 128 -12.63 -0.98 11.12
N LEU A 129 -12.62 -1.38 9.85
CA LEU A 129 -13.74 -2.05 9.21
C LEU A 129 -13.31 -3.46 8.80
N ILE A 130 -14.13 -4.45 9.15
CA ILE A 130 -13.92 -5.84 8.74
C ILE A 130 -14.70 -6.10 7.46
N ALA A 131 -14.03 -6.60 6.42
CA ALA A 131 -14.66 -7.03 5.18
C ALA A 131 -15.60 -8.21 5.45
N THR A 132 -16.81 -8.16 4.90
CA THR A 132 -17.75 -9.27 4.98
C THR A 132 -17.46 -10.29 3.86
N PRO A 133 -17.91 -11.55 3.98
CA PRO A 133 -17.76 -12.54 2.93
C PRO A 133 -18.30 -12.10 1.55
N GLU A 134 -19.33 -11.24 1.53
CA GLU A 134 -19.96 -10.71 0.32
C GLU A 134 -19.14 -9.57 -0.30
N LYS A 135 -18.28 -8.91 0.48
CA LYS A 135 -17.45 -7.77 0.06
C LYS A 135 -15.96 -8.05 0.27
N ARG A 136 -15.52 -9.24 -0.17
CA ARG A 136 -14.10 -9.59 -0.17
C ARG A 136 -13.26 -8.66 -1.03
N PHE A 137 -11.99 -8.56 -0.70
CA PHE A 137 -11.06 -7.71 -1.43
C PHE A 137 -10.87 -8.22 -2.86
N VAL A 138 -10.93 -7.28 -3.81
CA VAL A 138 -10.68 -7.57 -5.22
C VAL A 138 -9.19 -7.89 -5.38
N ARG A 139 -8.87 -9.02 -6.02
CA ARG A 139 -7.49 -9.46 -6.26
C ARG A 139 -7.16 -9.38 -7.75
N THR A 140 -5.88 -9.15 -8.06
CA THR A 140 -5.34 -9.25 -9.43
C THR A 140 -5.15 -10.72 -9.82
N PRO A 141 -4.89 -11.05 -11.10
CA PRO A 141 -4.52 -12.42 -11.49
C PRO A 141 -3.28 -12.98 -10.77
N LYS A 142 -2.45 -12.12 -10.18
CA LYS A 142 -1.29 -12.51 -9.35
C LYS A 142 -1.66 -12.82 -7.90
N GLY A 143 -2.92 -12.70 -7.52
CA GLY A 143 -3.42 -12.89 -6.16
C GLY A 143 -3.26 -11.69 -5.23
N THR A 144 -2.60 -10.61 -5.67
CA THR A 144 -2.42 -9.40 -4.84
C THR A 144 -3.70 -8.56 -4.78
N VAL A 145 -3.93 -7.86 -3.67
CA VAL A 145 -5.07 -6.93 -3.52
C VAL A 145 -5.00 -5.80 -4.54
N ASN A 146 -6.10 -5.56 -5.26
CA ASN A 146 -6.29 -4.44 -6.16
C ASN A 146 -6.92 -3.27 -5.42
N ARG A 147 -6.09 -2.41 -4.81
CA ARG A 147 -6.52 -1.23 -4.03
C ARG A 147 -7.58 -0.38 -4.75
N SER A 148 -7.36 -0.08 -6.03
CA SER A 148 -8.25 0.82 -6.78
C SER A 148 -9.66 0.24 -6.93
N GLN A 149 -9.79 -1.06 -7.10
CA GLN A 149 -11.09 -1.74 -7.20
C GLN A 149 -11.70 -1.99 -5.82
N THR A 150 -10.90 -2.42 -4.83
CA THR A 150 -11.39 -2.62 -3.45
C THR A 150 -11.93 -1.34 -2.84
N ASN A 151 -11.34 -0.17 -3.11
CA ASN A 151 -11.83 1.12 -2.63
C ASN A 151 -13.22 1.52 -3.17
N LYS A 152 -13.78 0.79 -4.14
CA LYS A 152 -15.10 1.07 -4.74
C LYS A 152 -16.22 0.18 -4.18
N LEU A 153 -15.90 -0.80 -3.34
CA LEU A 153 -16.86 -1.71 -2.69
C LEU A 153 -17.61 -1.03 -1.53
#